data_AF-A0A1T5DG16-F1
#
_entry.id   AF-A0A1T5DG16-F1
#
_cell.length_a   1.000
_cell.length_b   1.000
_cell.length_c   1.000
_cell.angle_alpha   90.00
_cell.angle_beta   90.00
_cell.angle_gamma   90.00
#
_symmetry.space_group_name_H-M   'P 1'
#
loop_
_entity.id
_entity.type
_entity.pdbx_description
1 polymer ?
#
loop_
_entity_poly.entity_id
_entity_poly.type
_entity_poly.pdbx_seq_one_letter_code
_entity_poly.pdbx_strand_id
1 'polypeptide(L)'
;MKNKKIILLIGLALILFSSCKSDPFSKTDKNIAAAISEIKTLTECRKIEYKFIGNPSTESKEGSLSTIKVELFDVSKPIEDYESFGKGCAKIIFNASEETKNYSKVWISFVSNGEKKNSVIGIDINISKEVRNFVYNSSNL
;
A
#
# COMPACT_ATOMS: atom_id res chain seq x y z
N MET A 1 31.17 52.10 7.32
CA MET A 1 31.24 50.68 6.88
C MET A 1 30.23 49.76 7.60
N LYS A 2 28.96 50.17 7.80
CA LYS A 2 27.99 49.41 8.62
C LYS A 2 26.90 48.65 7.83
N ASN A 3 26.74 48.92 6.53
CA ASN A 3 25.61 48.38 5.73
C ASN A 3 25.96 47.13 4.89
N LYS A 4 27.23 46.72 4.81
CA LYS A 4 27.64 45.55 4.03
C LYS A 4 27.39 44.20 4.73
N LYS A 5 27.26 44.20 6.07
CA LYS A 5 27.03 42.97 6.86
C LYS A 5 25.58 42.48 6.80
N ILE A 6 24.62 43.38 6.65
CA ILE A 6 23.18 43.06 6.64
C ILE A 6 22.77 42.40 5.31
N ILE A 7 23.33 42.85 4.19
CA ILE A 7 23.04 42.29 2.86
C ILE A 7 23.58 40.85 2.72
N LEU A 8 24.70 40.53 3.40
CA LEU A 8 25.28 39.19 3.38
C LEU A 8 24.40 38.16 4.14
N LEU A 9 23.73 38.58 5.21
CA LEU A 9 22.88 37.72 6.04
C LEU A 9 21.54 37.38 5.36
N ILE A 10 20.98 38.31 4.58
CA ILE A 10 19.72 38.08 3.84
C ILE A 10 19.95 37.13 2.66
N GLY A 11 21.08 37.26 1.95
CA GLY A 11 21.45 36.34 0.88
C GLY A 11 21.67 34.90 1.35
N LEU A 12 22.23 34.72 2.55
CA LEU A 12 22.46 33.39 3.14
C LEU A 12 21.15 32.71 3.60
N ALA A 13 20.19 33.49 4.12
CA ALA A 13 18.87 32.97 4.49
C ALA A 13 18.09 32.46 3.26
N LEU A 14 18.14 33.18 2.14
CA LEU A 14 17.47 32.76 0.88
C LEU A 14 18.02 31.44 0.30
N ILE A 15 19.31 31.14 0.48
CA ILE A 15 19.92 29.88 0.02
C ILE A 15 19.52 28.70 0.94
N LEU A 16 19.36 28.94 2.24
CA LEU A 16 18.97 27.90 3.21
C LEU A 16 17.49 27.47 3.05
N PHE A 17 16.59 28.37 2.65
CA PHE A 17 15.20 28.01 2.34
C PHE A 17 15.02 27.37 0.95
N SER A 18 15.99 27.52 0.05
CA SER A 18 15.98 26.92 -1.29
C SER A 18 16.33 25.42 -1.28
N SER A 19 16.93 24.91 -0.20
CA SER A 19 17.25 23.48 -0.06
C SER A 19 16.14 22.69 0.65
N CYS A 20 14.88 23.11 0.50
CA CYS A 20 13.73 22.31 0.88
C CYS A 20 13.68 21.12 -0.10
N LYS A 21 14.37 20.02 0.26
CA LYS A 21 14.29 18.76 -0.48
C LYS A 21 12.81 18.42 -0.60
N SER A 22 12.28 18.48 -1.82
CA SER A 22 10.93 18.03 -2.10
C SER A 22 10.78 16.63 -1.54
N ASP A 23 9.74 16.41 -0.75
CA ASP A 23 9.45 15.10 -0.20
C ASP A 23 9.48 14.07 -1.34
N PRO A 24 10.33 13.01 -1.25
CA PRO A 24 10.49 12.06 -2.34
C PRO A 24 9.22 11.25 -2.59
N PHE A 25 8.23 11.30 -1.68
CA PHE A 25 6.97 10.59 -1.80
C PHE A 25 5.87 11.47 -2.37
N SER A 26 5.17 10.94 -3.37
CA SER A 26 3.98 11.60 -3.89
C SER A 26 2.88 11.67 -2.81
N LYS A 27 1.92 12.58 -2.99
CA LYS A 27 0.73 12.63 -2.12
C LYS A 27 -0.03 11.29 -2.12
N THR A 28 -0.09 10.62 -3.26
CA THR A 28 -0.71 9.30 -3.41
C THR A 28 0.04 8.23 -2.61
N ASP A 29 1.38 8.23 -2.61
CA ASP A 29 2.18 7.29 -1.81
C ASP A 29 1.93 7.46 -0.31
N LYS A 30 1.83 8.70 0.17
CA LYS A 30 1.52 8.98 1.58
C LYS A 30 0.12 8.48 1.97
N ASN A 31 -0.85 8.66 1.08
CA ASN A 31 -2.22 8.18 1.31
C ASN A 31 -2.30 6.66 1.32
N ILE A 32 -1.60 5.97 0.41
CA ILE A 32 -1.51 4.51 0.44
C ILE A 32 -0.77 4.03 1.70
N ALA A 33 0.29 4.70 2.11
CA ALA A 33 0.98 4.35 3.36
C ALA A 33 0.05 4.46 4.58
N ALA A 34 -0.81 5.48 4.64
CA ALA A 34 -1.83 5.62 5.68
C ALA A 34 -2.87 4.48 5.61
N ALA A 35 -3.37 4.17 4.41
CA ALA A 35 -4.30 3.05 4.18
C ALA A 35 -3.69 1.69 4.59
N ILE A 36 -2.41 1.47 4.31
CA ILE A 36 -1.66 0.29 4.76
C ILE A 36 -1.53 0.26 6.27
N SER A 37 -1.29 1.41 6.91
CA SER A 37 -1.26 1.50 8.37
C SER A 37 -2.61 1.12 8.98
N GLU A 38 -3.72 1.53 8.37
CA GLU A 38 -5.06 1.13 8.80
C GLU A 38 -5.29 -0.38 8.63
N ILE A 39 -4.90 -0.97 7.49
CA ILE A 39 -5.00 -2.42 7.29
C ILE A 39 -4.20 -3.20 8.34
N LYS A 40 -3.03 -2.69 8.75
CA LYS A 40 -2.23 -3.28 9.84
C LYS A 40 -2.89 -3.20 11.21
N THR A 41 -3.83 -2.27 11.46
CA THR A 41 -4.58 -2.26 12.72
C THR A 41 -5.73 -3.26 12.69
N LEU A 42 -6.29 -3.53 11.51
CA LEU A 42 -7.36 -4.53 11.31
C LEU A 42 -6.84 -5.95 11.40
N THR A 43 -5.59 -6.19 10.97
CA THR A 43 -4.94 -7.49 11.10
C THR A 43 -3.48 -7.34 11.46
N GLU A 44 -3.05 -8.11 12.45
CA GLU A 44 -1.63 -8.23 12.73
C GLU A 44 -0.97 -9.02 11.59
N CYS A 45 -0.05 -8.38 10.89
CA CYS A 45 0.72 -8.97 9.82
C CYS A 45 2.15 -8.44 9.87
N ARG A 46 3.12 -9.25 9.45
CA ARG A 46 4.54 -8.89 9.53
C ARG A 46 4.88 -7.77 8.57
N LYS A 47 4.38 -7.86 7.33
CA LYS A 47 4.74 -6.97 6.23
C LYS A 47 3.55 -6.80 5.30
N ILE A 48 3.40 -5.60 4.76
CA ILE A 48 2.50 -5.35 3.64
C ILE A 48 3.33 -4.73 2.52
N GLU A 49 3.21 -5.26 1.32
CA GLU A 49 3.78 -4.67 0.11
C GLU A 49 2.66 -4.25 -0.82
N TYR A 50 2.91 -3.23 -1.64
CA TYR A 50 1.99 -2.83 -2.69
C TYR A 50 2.73 -2.48 -3.97
N LYS A 51 2.05 -2.64 -5.10
CA LYS A 51 2.56 -2.28 -6.42
C LYS A 51 1.42 -1.82 -7.32
N PHE A 52 1.65 -0.72 -8.04
CA PHE A 52 0.83 -0.31 -9.16
C PHE A 52 1.23 -1.09 -10.42
N ILE A 53 0.24 -1.72 -11.06
CA ILE A 53 0.43 -2.49 -12.29
C ILE A 53 -0.42 -1.82 -13.37
N GLY A 54 0.22 -1.40 -14.46
CA GLY A 54 -0.43 -0.62 -15.51
C GLY A 54 -0.63 0.86 -15.12
N ASN A 55 -1.12 1.66 -16.07
CA ASN A 55 -1.43 3.07 -15.85
C ASN A 55 -2.94 3.23 -15.62
N PRO A 56 -3.38 3.98 -14.59
CA PRO A 56 -4.79 4.30 -14.39
C PRO A 56 -5.28 5.14 -15.58
N SER A 57 -6.40 4.77 -16.20
CA SER A 57 -6.99 5.59 -17.26
C SER A 57 -7.79 6.72 -16.62
N THR A 58 -7.65 7.94 -17.16
CA THR A 58 -8.53 9.06 -16.82
C THR A 58 -9.90 8.96 -17.49
N GLU A 59 -10.03 8.10 -18.51
CA GLU A 59 -11.27 7.85 -19.23
C GLU A 59 -11.90 6.54 -18.76
N SER A 60 -13.17 6.63 -18.36
CA SER A 60 -13.95 5.63 -17.61
C SER A 60 -14.41 4.41 -18.41
N LYS A 61 -13.72 4.04 -19.50
CA LYS A 61 -14.13 2.93 -20.35
C LYS A 61 -12.96 2.03 -20.69
N GLU A 62 -12.86 0.94 -19.93
CA GLU A 62 -12.27 -0.33 -20.32
C GLU A 62 -10.94 -0.22 -21.11
N GLY A 63 -9.98 0.49 -20.53
CA GLY A 63 -8.57 0.33 -20.86
C GLY A 63 -7.96 -0.76 -19.98
N SER A 64 -7.32 -1.74 -20.59
CA SER A 64 -6.76 -2.94 -19.96
C SER A 64 -5.89 -2.67 -18.71
N LEU A 65 -6.21 -3.40 -17.64
CA LEU A 65 -5.27 -3.96 -16.65
C LEU A 65 -4.65 -3.03 -15.58
N SER A 66 -5.19 -1.82 -15.32
CA SER A 66 -4.72 -1.04 -14.16
C SER A 66 -5.14 -1.69 -12.83
N THR A 67 -4.18 -2.23 -12.08
CA THR A 67 -4.41 -2.94 -10.82
C THR A 67 -3.53 -2.41 -9.70
N ILE A 68 -4.11 -2.19 -8.53
CA ILE A 68 -3.34 -2.02 -7.30
C ILE A 68 -3.21 -3.39 -6.66
N LYS A 69 -2.00 -3.97 -6.68
CA LYS A 69 -1.71 -5.22 -5.98
C LYS A 69 -1.25 -4.90 -4.57
N VAL A 70 -1.83 -5.56 -3.57
CA VAL A 70 -1.45 -5.47 -2.16
C VAL A 70 -1.26 -6.87 -1.60
N GLU A 71 -0.10 -7.11 -0.99
CA GLU A 71 0.28 -8.42 -0.44
C GLU A 71 0.48 -8.29 1.07
N LEU A 72 -0.31 -9.02 1.85
CA LEU A 72 -0.22 -9.10 3.30
C LEU A 72 0.56 -10.36 3.65
N PHE A 73 1.75 -10.18 4.22
CA PHE A 73 2.65 -11.27 4.57
C PHE A 73 2.53 -11.65 6.05
N ASP A 74 2.50 -12.96 6.30
CA ASP A 74 2.53 -13.58 7.63
C ASP A 74 1.48 -12.96 8.56
N VAL A 75 0.21 -13.05 8.18
CA VAL A 75 -0.92 -12.63 9.01
C VAL A 75 -0.98 -13.53 10.25
N SER A 76 -0.84 -12.95 11.45
CA SER A 76 -0.71 -13.69 12.71
C SER A 76 -2.04 -14.08 13.34
N LYS A 77 -3.12 -13.35 13.02
CA LYS A 77 -4.48 -13.66 13.51
C LYS A 77 -5.22 -14.53 12.49
N PRO A 78 -5.89 -15.62 12.91
CA PRO A 78 -6.77 -16.37 12.02
C PRO A 78 -7.84 -15.43 11.46
N ILE A 79 -8.01 -15.43 10.13
CA ILE A 79 -9.10 -14.71 9.47
C ILE A 79 -10.21 -15.73 9.25
N GLU A 80 -11.36 -15.53 9.90
CA GLU A 80 -12.51 -16.43 9.76
C GLU A 80 -13.12 -16.36 8.36
N ASP A 81 -13.22 -15.15 7.79
CA ASP A 81 -13.72 -14.90 6.44
C ASP A 81 -12.71 -14.05 5.63
N TYR A 82 -11.88 -14.73 4.87
CA TYR A 82 -10.85 -14.10 4.04
C TYR A 82 -11.40 -13.23 2.91
N GLU A 83 -12.57 -13.55 2.38
CA GLU A 83 -13.16 -12.80 1.28
C GLU A 83 -13.74 -11.49 1.79
N SER A 84 -14.54 -11.54 2.86
CA SER A 84 -15.08 -10.32 3.48
C SER A 84 -13.96 -9.41 4.00
N PHE A 85 -12.94 -9.98 4.65
CA PHE A 85 -11.77 -9.23 5.09
C PHE A 85 -11.01 -8.62 3.91
N GLY A 86 -10.73 -9.41 2.88
CA GLY A 86 -10.07 -8.95 1.66
C GLY A 86 -10.83 -7.82 0.96
N LYS A 87 -12.16 -7.89 0.91
CA LYS A 87 -13.01 -6.83 0.38
C LYS A 87 -12.92 -5.56 1.22
N GLY A 88 -12.85 -5.68 2.55
CA GLY A 88 -12.59 -4.57 3.46
C GLY A 88 -11.27 -3.87 3.17
N CYS A 89 -10.17 -4.64 3.08
CA CYS A 89 -8.85 -4.10 2.71
C CYS A 89 -8.87 -3.41 1.34
N ALA A 90 -9.54 -4.02 0.35
CA ALA A 90 -9.64 -3.47 -0.99
C ALA A 90 -10.37 -2.12 -1.02
N LYS A 91 -11.45 -1.96 -0.23
CA LYS A 91 -12.16 -0.68 -0.10
C LYS A 91 -11.31 0.42 0.54
N ILE A 92 -10.50 0.08 1.55
CA ILE A 92 -9.58 1.02 2.20
C ILE A 92 -8.54 1.53 1.18
N ILE A 93 -7.94 0.63 0.41
CA ILE A 93 -6.96 0.98 -0.62
C ILE A 93 -7.59 1.79 -1.76
N PHE A 94 -8.75 1.36 -2.26
CA PHE A 94 -9.46 2.05 -3.33
C PHE A 94 -9.77 3.51 -2.98
N ASN A 95 -10.15 3.77 -1.74
CA ASN A 95 -10.51 5.11 -1.26
C ASN A 95 -9.33 5.96 -0.77
N ALA A 96 -8.09 5.46 -0.84
CA ALA A 96 -6.92 6.19 -0.34
C ALA A 96 -6.69 7.54 -1.06
N SER A 97 -6.94 7.63 -2.36
CA SER A 97 -6.88 8.89 -3.12
C SER A 97 -7.80 8.89 -4.35
N GLU A 98 -7.96 10.05 -4.99
CA GLU A 98 -8.66 10.13 -6.30
C GLU A 98 -7.91 9.34 -7.38
N GLU A 99 -6.59 9.25 -7.29
CA GLU A 99 -5.78 8.48 -8.23
C GLU A 99 -6.00 6.97 -8.06
N THR A 100 -6.12 6.47 -6.83
CA THR A 100 -6.40 5.04 -6.59
C THR A 100 -7.78 4.63 -7.08
N LYS A 101 -8.76 5.55 -7.06
CA LYS A 101 -10.11 5.31 -7.61
C LYS A 101 -10.13 5.14 -9.13
N ASN A 102 -9.12 5.66 -9.84
CA ASN A 102 -8.99 5.49 -11.29
C ASN A 102 -8.39 4.13 -11.69
N TYR A 103 -8.00 3.30 -10.72
CA TYR A 103 -7.60 1.92 -11.01
C TYR A 103 -8.81 1.03 -11.22
N SER A 104 -8.72 0.13 -12.20
CA SER A 104 -9.84 -0.75 -12.55
C SER A 104 -10.10 -1.84 -11.50
N LYS A 105 -9.07 -2.26 -10.76
CA LYS A 105 -9.14 -3.37 -9.79
C LYS A 105 -8.18 -3.16 -8.62
N VAL A 106 -8.55 -3.74 -7.48
CA VAL A 106 -7.64 -3.94 -6.34
C VAL A 106 -7.49 -5.45 -6.12
N TRP A 107 -6.24 -5.94 -6.11
CA TRP A 107 -5.91 -7.34 -5.85
C TRP A 107 -5.30 -7.45 -4.45
N ILE A 108 -5.97 -8.20 -3.57
CA ILE A 108 -5.48 -8.53 -2.23
C ILE A 108 -4.95 -9.96 -2.23
N SER A 109 -3.70 -10.13 -1.80
CA SER A 109 -3.03 -11.41 -1.63
C SER A 109 -2.65 -11.62 -0.18
N PHE A 110 -3.01 -12.77 0.39
CA PHE A 110 -2.54 -13.22 1.69
C PHE A 110 -1.41 -14.22 1.47
N VAL A 111 -0.20 -13.86 1.89
CA VAL A 111 1.03 -14.63 1.67
C VAL A 111 1.56 -15.11 3.02
N SER A 112 1.49 -16.40 3.29
CA SER A 112 2.18 -16.97 4.45
C SER A 112 3.51 -17.59 4.03
N ASN A 113 4.61 -17.11 4.58
CA ASN A 113 5.84 -17.90 4.63
C ASN A 113 5.62 -18.96 5.70
N GLY A 114 5.61 -20.22 5.28
CA GLY A 114 5.48 -21.34 6.20
C GLY A 114 6.68 -21.46 7.13
N GLU A 115 6.78 -20.62 8.15
CA GLU A 115 7.56 -20.92 9.36
C GLU A 115 6.59 -21.49 10.40
N LYS A 116 6.32 -22.80 10.32
CA LYS A 116 5.76 -23.50 11.47
C LYS A 116 6.88 -23.79 12.46
N LYS A 117 6.75 -23.30 13.69
CA LYS A 117 7.37 -23.98 14.84
C LYS A 117 6.77 -25.39 14.90
N ASN A 118 7.64 -26.38 14.85
CA ASN A 118 7.33 -27.80 14.91
C ASN A 118 6.33 -28.12 16.02
N SER A 119 5.18 -28.66 15.64
CA SER A 119 4.40 -29.56 16.50
C SER A 119 3.77 -30.61 15.59
N VAL A 120 4.36 -31.80 15.61
CA VAL A 120 3.82 -33.02 15.01
C VAL A 120 2.60 -33.43 15.83
N ILE A 121 1.51 -33.80 15.16
CA ILE A 121 0.70 -35.02 15.35
C ILE A 121 -0.39 -35.02 14.27
N GLY A 122 -0.36 -36.03 13.40
CA GLY A 122 -1.53 -36.53 12.66
C GLY A 122 -1.94 -35.79 11.37
N ILE A 123 -1.58 -36.41 10.24
CA ILE A 123 -2.02 -36.16 8.85
C ILE A 123 -1.33 -34.97 8.17
N ASP A 124 -0.21 -35.29 7.52
CA ASP A 124 0.50 -34.46 6.56
C ASP A 124 -0.41 -34.07 5.38
N ILE A 125 -0.80 -32.80 5.32
CA ILE A 125 -0.98 -32.14 4.03
C ILE A 125 0.05 -31.03 3.95
N ASN A 126 1.06 -31.32 3.15
CA ASN A 126 2.15 -30.45 2.77
C ASN A 126 1.60 -29.40 1.77
N ILE A 127 1.37 -28.17 2.22
CA ILE A 127 1.10 -27.06 1.29
C ILE A 127 2.20 -26.01 1.43
N SER A 128 3.19 -26.17 0.57
CA SER A 128 4.15 -25.16 0.14
C SER A 128 3.42 -23.84 -0.20
N LYS A 129 3.81 -22.73 0.45
CA LYS A 129 3.33 -21.35 0.20
C LYS A 129 1.83 -21.26 -0.13
N GLU A 130 0.98 -21.33 0.89
CA GLU A 130 -0.44 -20.99 0.73
C GLU A 130 -0.58 -19.49 0.43
N VAL A 131 -0.67 -19.16 -0.87
CA VAL A 131 -1.02 -17.81 -1.33
C VAL A 131 -2.50 -17.81 -1.69
N ARG A 132 -3.28 -16.98 -1.01
CA ARG A 132 -4.71 -16.79 -1.32
C ARG A 132 -4.93 -15.42 -1.95
N ASN A 133 -5.53 -15.40 -3.13
CA ASN A 133 -5.69 -14.20 -3.96
C ASN A 133 -7.17 -13.85 -4.17
N PHE A 134 -7.50 -12.58 -4.01
CA PHE A 134 -8.83 -12.03 -4.32
C PHE A 134 -8.70 -10.79 -5.19
N VAL A 135 -9.44 -10.73 -6.28
CA VAL A 135 -9.43 -9.60 -7.22
C VAL A 135 -10.80 -8.94 -7.19
N TYR A 136 -10.83 -7.67 -6.81
CA TYR A 136 -12.06 -6.88 -6.74
C TYR A 136 -12.06 -5.81 -7.81
N ASN A 137 -13.06 -5.82 -8.67
CA ASN A 137 -13.26 -4.76 -9.66
C ASN A 137 -13.78 -3.50 -8.99
N SER A 138 -13.40 -2.33 -9.50
CA SER A 138 -13.86 -1.03 -8.99
C SER A 138 -15.39 -0.92 -8.93
N SER A 139 -16.11 -1.51 -9.89
CA SER A 139 -17.58 -1.56 -9.91
C SER A 139 -18.20 -2.32 -8.72
N ASN A 140 -17.42 -3.16 -8.03
CA ASN A 140 -17.89 -4.07 -6.99
C ASN A 140 -17.42 -3.69 -5.57
N LEU A 141 -16.65 -2.59 -5.46
CA LEU A 141 -16.05 -2.06 -4.22
C LEU A 141 -16.90 -0.92 -3.65
#